data_AF-A0A7W6KB74-F1
#
_entry.id   AF-A0A7W6KB74-F1
#
_cell.length_a   1.000
_cell.length_b   1.000
_cell.length_c   1.000
_cell.angle_alpha   90.00
_cell.angle_beta   90.00
_cell.angle_gamma   90.00
#
_symmetry.space_group_name_H-M   'P 1'
#
loop_
_entity.id
_entity.type
_entity.pdbx_description
1 polymer ?
#
loop_
_entity_poly.entity_id
_entity_poly.type
_entity_poly.pdbx_seq_one_letter_code
_entity_poly.pdbx_strand_id
1 'polypeptide(L)'
;MKKIKRFDKDGGKMIERICKGTLNNIAKDLESVETHILDIIKLDLTLQRLFQISTSVSGIGTVTVVEVIIATNEFKNITTAKKFACYSRIVPFEHNSGKSIWGARVSHKANIRGKTLLNMAAMAS
;
A
#
# COMPACT_ATOMS: atom_id res chain seq x y z
N MET A 1 11.88 -12.69 -18.02
CA MET A 1 12.52 -12.57 -19.36
C MET A 1 14.04 -12.39 -19.35
N LYS A 2 14.65 -11.63 -18.42
CA LYS A 2 16.12 -11.43 -18.39
C LYS A 2 16.94 -12.73 -18.29
N LYS A 3 16.46 -13.75 -17.56
CA LYS A 3 17.13 -15.07 -17.49
C LYS A 3 17.04 -15.84 -18.82
N ILE A 4 15.90 -15.84 -19.50
CA ILE A 4 15.68 -16.58 -20.76
C ILE A 4 16.55 -16.03 -21.89
N LYS A 5 16.63 -14.70 -22.03
CA LYS A 5 17.54 -14.02 -22.99
C LYS A 5 19.01 -14.37 -22.81
N ARG A 6 19.40 -14.89 -21.64
CA ARG A 6 20.77 -15.29 -21.30
C ARG A 6 21.10 -16.71 -21.77
N PHE A 7 20.10 -17.55 -22.01
CA PHE A 7 20.25 -18.94 -22.49
C PHE A 7 19.87 -19.08 -23.97
N ASP A 8 18.79 -18.43 -24.41
CA ASP A 8 18.37 -18.37 -25.81
C ASP A 8 17.85 -16.95 -26.14
N LYS A 9 18.60 -16.26 -27.01
CA LYS A 9 18.36 -14.84 -27.33
C LYS A 9 17.19 -14.66 -28.29
N ASP A 10 16.96 -15.62 -29.19
CA ASP A 10 15.94 -15.51 -30.23
C ASP A 10 14.58 -15.99 -29.72
N GLY A 11 14.53 -17.10 -28.97
CA GLY A 11 13.33 -17.50 -28.23
C GLY A 11 12.90 -16.44 -27.21
N GLY A 12 13.85 -15.81 -26.51
CA GLY A 12 13.57 -14.72 -25.57
C GLY A 12 12.92 -13.48 -26.21
N LYS A 13 13.31 -13.13 -27.44
CA LYS A 13 12.68 -12.02 -28.21
C LYS A 13 11.29 -12.40 -28.72
N MET A 14 11.08 -13.64 -29.14
CA MET A 14 9.78 -14.13 -29.60
C MET A 14 8.75 -14.08 -28.47
N ILE A 15 9.09 -14.60 -27.28
CA ILE A 15 8.20 -14.56 -26.11
C ILE A 15 7.89 -13.12 -25.68
N GLU A 16 8.89 -12.22 -25.73
CA GLU A 16 8.67 -10.80 -25.43
C GLU A 16 7.67 -10.15 -26.39
N ARG A 17 7.75 -10.44 -27.69
CA ARG A 17 6.77 -9.94 -28.67
C ARG A 17 5.36 -10.45 -28.37
N ILE A 18 5.22 -11.73 -28.04
CA ILE A 18 3.92 -12.34 -27.72
C ILE A 18 3.33 -11.74 -26.45
N CYS A 19 4.10 -11.69 -25.36
CA CYS A 19 3.60 -11.22 -24.07
C CYS A 19 3.44 -9.70 -23.99
N LYS A 20 4.09 -8.91 -24.87
CA LYS A 20 3.99 -7.44 -24.86
C LYS A 20 2.56 -6.94 -24.99
N GLY A 21 1.76 -7.56 -25.87
CA GLY A 21 0.34 -7.22 -26.04
C GLY A 21 -0.45 -7.46 -24.75
N THR A 22 -0.26 -8.63 -24.13
CA THR A 22 -0.91 -8.99 -22.86
C THR A 22 -0.51 -8.04 -21.72
N LEU A 23 0.77 -7.70 -21.60
CA LEU A 23 1.24 -6.75 -20.59
C LEU A 23 0.63 -5.36 -20.75
N ASN A 24 0.50 -4.89 -21.99
CA ASN A 24 -0.14 -3.61 -22.27
C ASN A 24 -1.64 -3.62 -21.92
N ASN A 25 -2.34 -4.72 -22.19
CA ASN A 25 -3.75 -4.83 -21.82
C ASN A 25 -3.93 -4.85 -20.31
N ILE A 26 -3.11 -5.61 -19.57
CA ILE A 26 -3.13 -5.61 -18.10
C ILE A 26 -2.87 -4.21 -17.54
N ALA A 27 -1.95 -3.44 -18.14
CA ALA A 27 -1.68 -2.07 -17.73
C ALA A 27 -2.89 -1.15 -17.95
N LYS A 28 -3.61 -1.29 -19.08
CA LYS A 28 -4.84 -0.54 -19.35
C LYS A 28 -5.97 -0.91 -18.41
N ASP A 29 -6.13 -2.20 -18.12
CA ASP A 29 -7.14 -2.68 -17.18
C ASP A 29 -6.87 -2.11 -15.78
N LEU A 30 -5.60 -2.04 -15.37
CA LEU A 30 -5.20 -1.43 -14.11
C LEU A 30 -5.54 0.07 -14.06
N GLU A 31 -5.22 0.83 -15.11
CA GLU A 31 -5.53 2.26 -15.22
C GLU A 31 -7.05 2.51 -15.19
N SER A 32 -7.82 1.66 -15.88
CA SER A 32 -9.28 1.71 -15.84
C SER A 32 -9.81 1.52 -14.43
N VAL A 33 -9.30 0.53 -13.70
CA VAL A 33 -9.71 0.26 -12.31
C VAL A 33 -9.33 1.42 -11.39
N GLU A 34 -8.13 1.98 -11.52
CA GLU A 34 -7.70 3.14 -10.72
C GLU A 34 -8.60 4.36 -10.97
N THR A 35 -8.99 4.59 -12.22
CA THR A 35 -9.93 5.67 -12.58
C THR A 35 -11.29 5.46 -11.94
N HIS A 36 -11.84 4.24 -12.01
CA HIS A 36 -13.12 3.91 -11.36
C HIS A 36 -13.08 4.12 -9.84
N ILE A 37 -11.98 3.76 -9.18
CA ILE A 37 -11.80 4.01 -7.74
C ILE A 37 -11.86 5.51 -7.44
N LEU A 38 -11.16 6.33 -8.23
CA LEU A 38 -11.17 7.78 -8.05
C LEU A 38 -12.54 8.40 -8.30
N ASP A 39 -13.29 7.88 -9.27
CA ASP A 39 -14.64 8.38 -9.55
C ASP A 39 -15.60 8.06 -8.42
N ILE A 40 -15.53 6.87 -7.83
CA ILE A 40 -16.31 6.52 -6.62
C ILE A 40 -15.98 7.48 -5.47
N ILE A 41 -14.70 7.80 -5.25
CA ILE A 41 -14.27 8.72 -4.20
C ILE A 41 -14.80 10.14 -4.44
N LYS A 42 -14.91 10.59 -5.70
CA LYS A 42 -15.42 11.91 -6.05
C LYS A 42 -16.95 12.02 -5.90
N LEU A 43 -17.67 10.92 -6.06
CA LEU A 43 -19.14 10.90 -5.95
C LEU A 43 -19.62 11.13 -4.51
N ASP A 44 -18.83 10.76 -3.51
CA ASP A 44 -19.13 10.98 -2.09
C ASP A 44 -18.31 12.14 -1.53
N LEU A 45 -19.00 13.19 -1.09
CA LEU A 45 -18.39 14.40 -0.51
C LEU A 45 -17.52 14.11 0.73
N THR A 46 -17.91 13.12 1.53
CA THR A 46 -17.17 12.74 2.75
C THR A 46 -15.86 12.06 2.38
N LEU A 47 -15.92 11.10 1.46
CA LEU A 47 -14.73 10.41 0.94
C LEU A 47 -13.80 11.39 0.23
N GLN A 48 -14.34 12.29 -0.61
CA GLN A 48 -13.57 13.30 -1.30
C GLN A 48 -12.81 14.20 -0.30
N ARG A 49 -13.48 14.66 0.75
CA ARG A 49 -12.86 15.47 1.81
C ARG A 49 -11.74 14.71 2.52
N LEU A 50 -12.01 13.47 2.95
CA LEU A 50 -11.01 12.64 3.65
C LEU A 50 -9.81 12.34 2.75
N PHE A 51 -10.05 12.11 1.47
CA PHE A 51 -9.01 11.88 0.48
C PHE A 51 -8.13 13.11 0.29
N GLN A 52 -8.71 14.29 0.08
CA GLN A 52 -7.97 15.55 -0.05
C GLN A 52 -7.09 15.85 1.17
N ILE A 53 -7.62 15.67 2.38
CA ILE A 53 -6.86 15.88 3.62
C ILE A 53 -5.69 14.88 3.70
N SER A 54 -5.93 13.61 3.37
CA SER A 54 -4.90 12.58 3.47
C SER A 54 -3.80 12.74 2.42
N THR A 55 -4.14 13.16 1.20
CA THR A 55 -3.18 13.44 0.11
C THR A 55 -2.34 14.70 0.36
N SER A 56 -2.77 15.60 1.27
CA SER A 56 -1.98 16.81 1.60
C SER A 56 -0.62 16.50 2.27
N VAL A 57 -0.43 15.29 2.77
CA VAL A 57 0.80 14.87 3.44
C VAL A 57 1.85 14.43 2.41
N SER A 58 3.06 15.00 2.51
CA SER A 58 4.19 14.64 1.64
C SER A 58 4.47 13.14 1.66
N GLY A 59 4.74 12.55 0.50
CA GLY A 59 5.00 11.13 0.33
C GLY A 59 3.76 10.22 0.32
N ILE A 60 2.56 10.73 0.62
CA ILE A 60 1.33 9.93 0.58
C ILE A 60 0.68 9.99 -0.82
N GLY A 61 0.71 8.86 -1.53
CA GLY A 61 0.04 8.67 -2.83
C GLY A 61 -1.39 8.14 -2.73
N THR A 62 -2.07 8.08 -3.87
CA THR A 62 -3.47 7.63 -4.00
C THR A 62 -3.71 6.25 -3.38
N VAL A 63 -2.87 5.27 -3.70
CA VAL A 63 -2.95 3.89 -3.18
C VAL A 63 -2.84 3.85 -1.66
N THR A 64 -1.93 4.64 -1.09
CA THR A 64 -1.74 4.73 0.37
C THR A 64 -2.96 5.34 1.04
N VAL A 65 -3.54 6.41 0.47
CA VAL A 65 -4.77 7.01 1.00
C VAL A 65 -5.93 6.03 0.96
N VAL A 66 -6.13 5.33 -0.16
CA VAL A 66 -7.22 4.35 -0.31
C VAL A 66 -7.08 3.23 0.72
N GLU A 67 -5.88 2.68 0.92
CA GLU A 67 -5.66 1.65 1.95
C GLU A 67 -5.97 2.19 3.35
N VAL A 68 -5.56 3.42 3.69
CA VAL A 68 -5.84 4.03 4.99
C VAL A 68 -7.35 4.23 5.20
N ILE A 69 -8.07 4.74 4.20
CA ILE A 69 -9.52 4.95 4.28
C ILE A 69 -10.25 3.61 4.47
N ILE A 70 -9.88 2.58 3.71
CA ILE A 70 -10.47 1.24 3.82
C ILE A 70 -10.14 0.60 5.18
N ALA A 71 -8.87 0.63 5.59
CA ALA A 71 -8.42 0.00 6.83
C ALA A 71 -9.03 0.64 8.09
N THR A 72 -9.32 1.94 8.03
CA THR A 72 -9.91 2.68 9.15
C THR A 72 -11.44 2.78 9.08
N ASN A 73 -12.06 2.30 7.99
CA ASN A 73 -13.47 2.50 7.68
C ASN A 73 -13.84 3.99 7.79
N GLU A 74 -13.21 4.84 6.98
CA GLU A 74 -13.38 6.31 7.01
C GLU A 74 -13.04 6.91 8.38
N PHE A 75 -11.99 6.41 9.04
CA PHE A 75 -11.59 6.81 10.40
C PHE A 75 -12.65 6.55 11.49
N LYS A 76 -13.71 5.79 11.20
CA LYS A 76 -14.75 5.43 12.18
C LYS A 76 -14.29 4.36 13.15
N ASN A 77 -13.59 3.32 12.67
CA ASN A 77 -13.15 2.21 13.51
C ASN A 77 -11.91 2.55 14.35
N ILE A 78 -11.04 3.41 13.83
CA ILE A 78 -9.76 3.75 14.47
C ILE A 78 -9.68 5.25 14.65
N THR A 79 -9.93 5.67 15.89
CA THR A 79 -10.01 7.08 16.26
C THR A 79 -8.66 7.71 16.63
N THR A 80 -7.61 6.91 16.86
CA THR A 80 -6.30 7.44 17.27
C THR A 80 -5.16 6.92 16.40
N ALA A 81 -4.23 7.82 16.09
CA ALA A 81 -3.05 7.51 15.26
C ALA A 81 -2.22 6.35 15.83
N LYS A 82 -2.06 6.29 17.17
CA LYS A 82 -1.32 5.20 17.83
C LYS A 82 -1.98 3.84 17.59
N LYS A 83 -3.33 3.76 17.64
CA LYS A 83 -4.04 2.51 17.34
C LYS A 83 -3.83 2.08 15.89
N PHE A 84 -3.87 3.02 14.95
CA PHE A 84 -3.61 2.72 13.54
C PHE A 84 -2.16 2.29 13.29
N ALA A 85 -1.20 2.92 13.95
CA ALA A 85 0.22 2.58 13.83
C ALA A 85 0.54 1.20 14.45
N CYS A 86 -0.14 0.83 15.53
CA CYS A 86 -0.11 -0.54 16.07
C CYS A 86 -0.72 -1.54 15.09
N TYR A 87 -1.89 -1.21 14.51
CA TYR A 87 -2.55 -2.03 13.50
C TYR A 87 -1.69 -2.21 12.25
N SER A 88 -0.91 -1.20 11.86
CA SER A 88 -0.01 -1.21 10.71
C SER A 88 1.41 -1.69 11.02
N ARG A 89 1.64 -2.35 12.17
CA ARG A 89 2.94 -2.95 12.54
C ARG A 89 4.11 -1.96 12.57
N ILE A 90 3.86 -0.71 12.93
CA ILE A 90 4.88 0.34 13.06
C ILE A 90 5.34 0.48 14.51
N VAL A 91 4.39 0.41 15.46
CA VAL A 91 4.68 0.71 16.87
C VAL A 91 5.24 -0.53 17.60
N PRO A 92 6.45 -0.43 18.18
CA PRO A 92 6.98 -1.46 19.06
C PRO A 92 6.32 -1.40 20.45
N PHE A 93 6.11 -2.57 21.05
CA PHE A 93 5.60 -2.72 22.41
C PHE A 93 6.69 -3.23 23.32
N GLU A 94 6.85 -2.59 24.48
CA GLU A 94 7.78 -3.04 25.51
C GLU A 94 7.25 -4.30 26.20
N HIS A 95 8.15 -5.26 26.43
CA HIS A 95 7.87 -6.43 27.24
C HIS A 95 8.62 -6.29 28.57
N ASN A 96 7.93 -5.77 29.58
CA ASN A 96 8.42 -5.72 30.95
C ASN A 96 7.54 -6.63 31.82
N SER A 97 8.05 -7.83 32.12
CA SER A 97 7.57 -8.60 33.26
C SER A 97 8.55 -8.27 34.38
N GLY A 98 8.10 -7.96 35.61
CA GLY A 98 8.92 -7.35 36.68
C GLY A 98 10.23 -8.06 37.11
N LYS A 99 10.68 -9.11 36.40
CA LYS A 99 12.00 -9.77 36.52
C LYS A 99 12.82 -9.78 35.23
N SER A 100 12.30 -9.28 34.10
CA SER A 100 12.92 -9.43 32.79
C SER A 100 12.52 -8.31 31.83
N ILE A 101 13.52 -7.54 31.37
CA ILE A 101 13.40 -6.49 30.37
C ILE A 101 13.87 -7.08 29.04
N TRP A 102 12.93 -7.35 28.13
CA TRP A 102 13.24 -7.81 26.77
C TRP A 102 13.10 -6.65 25.78
N GLY A 103 13.81 -6.74 24.66
CA GLY A 103 13.71 -5.75 23.58
C GLY A 103 12.26 -5.59 23.07
N ALA A 104 11.90 -4.37 22.71
CA ALA A 104 10.54 -4.06 22.25
C ALA A 104 10.20 -4.79 20.95
N ARG A 105 8.97 -5.28 20.83
CA ARG A 105 8.51 -6.09 19.69
C ARG A 105 7.22 -5.53 19.10
N VAL A 106 7.11 -5.60 17.78
CA VAL A 106 5.86 -5.27 17.07
C VAL A 106 4.94 -6.50 17.03
N SER A 107 3.62 -6.28 17.08
CA SER A 107 2.64 -7.36 16.94
C SER A 107 2.76 -8.03 15.56
N HIS A 108 2.71 -9.37 15.53
CA HIS A 108 2.59 -10.11 14.28
C HIS A 108 1.17 -10.12 13.70
N LYS A 109 0.16 -9.87 14.55
CA LYS A 109 -1.24 -9.73 14.16
C LYS A 109 -1.51 -8.27 13.79
N ALA A 110 -1.07 -7.90 12.59
CA ALA A 110 -1.12 -6.53 12.09
C ALA A 110 -1.19 -6.52 10.55
N ASN A 111 -1.71 -5.45 9.97
CA ASN A 111 -1.75 -5.25 8.53
C ASN A 111 -0.33 -4.96 8.00
N ILE A 112 0.29 -5.99 7.42
CA ILE A 112 1.64 -5.91 6.83
C ILE A 112 1.63 -5.05 5.56
N ARG A 113 0.53 -5.00 4.80
CA ARG A 113 0.43 -4.14 3.61
C ARG A 113 0.50 -2.67 4.00
N GLY A 114 -0.26 -2.28 5.03
CA GLY A 114 -0.21 -0.95 5.62
C GLY A 114 1.21 -0.56 6.06
N LYS A 115 1.95 -1.47 6.71
CA LYS A 115 3.37 -1.26 7.06
C LYS A 115 4.21 -0.88 5.84
N THR A 116 4.11 -1.68 4.77
CA THR A 116 4.93 -1.48 3.57
C THR A 116 4.59 -0.15 2.91
N LEU A 117 3.32 0.16 2.73
CA LEU A 117 2.88 1.41 2.09
C LEU A 117 3.34 2.65 2.88
N LEU A 118 3.19 2.63 4.20
CA LEU A 118 3.62 3.73 5.06
C LEU A 118 5.14 3.88 5.07
N ASN A 119 5.89 2.77 5.06
CA ASN A 119 7.35 2.83 4.96
C ASN A 119 7.81 3.39 3.60
N MET A 120 7.18 2.98 2.50
CA MET A 120 7.47 3.52 1.16
C MET A 120 7.15 5.01 1.07
N ALA A 121 6.02 5.44 1.63
CA ALA A 121 5.64 6.85 1.70
C ALA A 121 6.68 7.69 2.45
N ALA A 122 7.17 7.20 3.60
CA ALA A 122 8.20 7.88 4.39
C ALA A 122 9.58 7.92 3.72
N MET A 123 9.89 6.97 2.83
CA MET A 123 11.15 7.00 2.06
C MET A 123 11.08 7.94 0.85
N ALA A 124 9.88 8.29 0.39
CA ALA A 124 9.66 9.17 -0.75
C ALA A 124 9.58 10.66 -0.35
N SER A 125 9.37 10.95 0.94
CA SER A 125 9.26 12.30 1.50
C SER A 125 10.61 12.95 1.78
#